data_AF-A0A392NTS6-F1
#
_entry.id   AF-A0A392NTS6-F1
#
_cell.length_a   1.000
_cell.length_b   1.000
_cell.length_c   1.000
_cell.angle_alpha   90.00
_cell.angle_beta   90.00
_cell.angle_gamma   90.00
#
_symmetry.space_group_name_H-M   'P 1'
#
loop_
_entity.id
_entity.type
_entity.pdbx_description
1 polymer ?
#
loop_
_entity_poly.entity_id
_entity_poly.type
_entity_poly.pdbx_seq_one_letter_code
_entity_poly.pdbx_strand_id
1 'polypeptide(L)'
;GQASEWALLRRHSSEELFGVQICGAYPDTVARTVELIEKECTVDFIDINMGCPIDIVVNKGAGSALLTKPMRMKSVVEVASGTVDIPITIKCTKKAPNNLQVVGNGDVFSFVDWNNHKTECPELATCMIARGALIK
;
A
#
# COMPACT_ATOMS: atom_id res chain seq x y z
N GLY A 1 -13.48 -14.20 -1.48
CA GLY A 1 -14.09 -12.86 -1.41
C GLY A 1 -15.49 -12.88 -2.00
N GLN A 2 -16.23 -11.80 -1.78
CA GLN A 2 -17.51 -11.56 -2.47
C GLN A 2 -17.25 -11.16 -3.93
N ALA A 3 -18.21 -11.41 -4.83
CA ALA A 3 -18.06 -11.07 -6.25
C ALA A 3 -17.77 -9.57 -6.48
N SER A 4 -18.31 -8.70 -5.61
CA SER A 4 -18.09 -7.25 -5.62
C SER A 4 -16.63 -6.86 -5.32
N GLU A 5 -15.92 -7.62 -4.50
CA GLU A 5 -14.51 -7.33 -4.15
C GLU A 5 -13.60 -7.51 -5.38
N TRP A 6 -13.92 -8.45 -6.26
CA TRP A 6 -13.17 -8.67 -7.51
C TRP A 6 -13.30 -7.51 -8.51
N ALA A 7 -14.36 -6.71 -8.42
CA ALA A 7 -14.50 -5.53 -9.27
C ALA A 7 -13.45 -4.45 -8.93
N LEU A 8 -13.01 -4.37 -7.68
CA LEU A 8 -11.99 -3.42 -7.21
C LEU A 8 -10.59 -3.74 -7.74
N LEU A 9 -10.38 -4.95 -8.28
CA LEU A 9 -9.09 -5.42 -8.79
C LEU A 9 -8.94 -5.23 -10.30
N ARG A 10 -9.92 -4.61 -10.95
CA ARG A 10 -9.95 -4.44 -12.41
C ARG A 10 -9.39 -3.07 -12.80
N ARG A 11 -8.32 -3.12 -13.58
CA ARG A 11 -7.73 -1.96 -14.25
C ARG A 11 -8.68 -1.41 -15.33
N HIS A 12 -8.84 -0.11 -15.39
CA HIS A 12 -9.45 0.58 -16.51
C HIS A 12 -8.46 0.73 -17.67
N SER A 13 -8.93 0.65 -18.92
CA SER A 13 -8.06 0.69 -20.11
C SER A 13 -7.18 1.95 -20.25
N SER A 14 -7.53 3.06 -19.58
CA SER A 14 -6.75 4.30 -19.58
C SER A 14 -5.68 4.37 -18.48
N GLU A 15 -5.63 3.39 -17.57
CA GLU A 15 -4.66 3.36 -16.48
C GLU A 15 -3.36 2.71 -16.98
N GLU A 16 -2.33 3.52 -17.16
CA GLU A 16 -1.00 3.05 -17.54
C GLU A 16 -0.28 2.33 -16.38
N LEU A 17 -0.58 2.76 -15.15
CA LEU A 17 -0.06 2.16 -13.92
C LEU A 17 -1.22 1.92 -12.94
N PHE A 18 -1.40 0.68 -12.50
CA PHE A 18 -2.47 0.25 -11.61
C PHE A 18 -1.95 -0.78 -10.60
N GLY A 19 -2.12 -0.47 -9.31
CA GLY A 19 -1.76 -1.36 -8.22
C GLY A 19 -2.95 -1.68 -7.34
N VAL A 20 -2.88 -2.84 -6.68
CA VAL A 20 -3.90 -3.30 -5.74
C VAL A 20 -3.35 -3.23 -4.32
N GLN A 21 -4.11 -2.63 -3.41
CA GLN A 21 -3.77 -2.64 -1.99
C GLN A 21 -4.51 -3.74 -1.24
N ILE A 22 -3.77 -4.56 -0.49
CA ILE A 22 -4.33 -5.58 0.40
C ILE A 22 -4.11 -5.20 1.87
N CYS A 23 -4.94 -5.74 2.76
CA CYS A 23 -4.77 -5.59 4.19
C CYS A 23 -4.90 -6.96 4.87
N GLY A 24 -3.82 -7.43 5.48
CA GLY A 24 -3.77 -8.73 6.13
C GLY A 24 -2.62 -8.80 7.14
N ALA A 25 -2.81 -9.59 8.20
CA ALA A 25 -1.83 -9.72 9.28
C ALA A 25 -1.20 -11.12 9.39
N TYR A 26 -1.71 -12.08 8.63
CA TYR A 26 -1.34 -13.49 8.71
C TYR A 26 -0.61 -13.90 7.41
N PRO A 27 0.65 -14.38 7.50
CA PRO A 27 1.47 -14.65 6.31
C PRO A 27 0.84 -15.63 5.33
N ASP A 28 0.23 -16.71 5.82
CA ASP A 28 -0.48 -17.72 5.01
C ASP A 28 -1.63 -17.11 4.18
N THR A 29 -2.42 -16.24 4.79
CA THR A 29 -3.51 -15.54 4.12
C THR A 29 -2.98 -14.55 3.10
N VAL A 30 -1.89 -13.83 3.43
CA VAL A 30 -1.25 -12.89 2.52
C VAL A 30 -0.66 -13.62 1.31
N ALA A 31 0.06 -14.73 1.50
CA ALA A 31 0.63 -15.55 0.42
C ALA A 31 -0.43 -15.91 -0.61
N ARG A 32 -1.52 -16.51 -0.13
CA ARG A 32 -2.63 -16.94 -0.97
C ARG A 32 -3.32 -15.77 -1.66
N THR A 33 -3.39 -14.61 -0.99
CA THR A 33 -4.01 -13.42 -1.57
C THR A 33 -3.16 -12.86 -2.71
N VAL A 34 -1.84 -12.74 -2.52
CA VAL A 34 -0.96 -12.21 -3.58
C VAL A 34 -0.87 -13.18 -4.77
N GLU A 35 -0.82 -14.50 -4.52
CA GLU A 35 -0.86 -15.53 -5.56
C GLU A 35 -2.15 -15.45 -6.40
N LEU A 36 -3.31 -15.27 -5.74
CA LEU A 36 -4.59 -15.07 -6.43
C LEU A 36 -4.61 -13.78 -7.26
N ILE A 37 -4.01 -12.70 -6.78
CA ILE A 37 -3.93 -11.45 -7.52
C ILE A 37 -3.05 -11.63 -8.77
N GLU A 38 -1.88 -12.25 -8.64
CA GLU A 38 -0.99 -12.50 -9.78
C GLU A 38 -1.63 -13.39 -10.85
N LYS A 39 -2.36 -14.44 -10.41
CA LYS A 39 -2.99 -15.39 -11.33
C LYS A 39 -4.22 -14.83 -12.06
N GLU A 40 -5.02 -14.00 -11.38
CA GLU A 40 -6.36 -13.63 -11.85
C GLU A 40 -6.49 -12.16 -12.26
N CYS A 41 -5.51 -11.30 -11.95
CA CYS A 41 -5.58 -9.86 -12.16
C CYS A 41 -4.37 -9.34 -12.95
N THR A 42 -4.52 -8.16 -13.57
CA THR A 42 -3.41 -7.46 -14.25
C THR A 42 -3.05 -6.21 -13.47
N VAL A 43 -2.02 -6.30 -12.63
CA VAL A 43 -1.54 -5.23 -11.74
C VAL A 43 -0.04 -5.02 -11.94
N ASP A 44 0.43 -3.79 -11.76
CA ASP A 44 1.86 -3.45 -11.90
C ASP A 44 2.60 -3.54 -10.55
N PHE A 45 1.86 -3.48 -9.44
CA PHE A 45 2.37 -3.67 -8.10
C PHE A 45 1.25 -4.09 -7.13
N ILE A 46 1.64 -4.72 -6.02
CA ILE A 46 0.75 -4.99 -4.89
C ILE A 46 1.23 -4.20 -3.68
N ASP A 47 0.35 -3.42 -3.07
CA ASP A 47 0.64 -2.63 -1.88
C ASP A 47 0.08 -3.30 -0.62
N ILE A 48 0.88 -3.36 0.46
CA ILE A 48 0.43 -3.87 1.74
C ILE A 48 0.10 -2.71 2.67
N ASN A 49 -1.16 -2.64 3.11
CA ASN A 49 -1.61 -1.63 4.06
C ASN A 49 -1.09 -1.94 5.47
N MET A 50 -0.16 -1.12 5.92
CA MET A 50 0.37 -1.08 7.28
C MET A 50 0.12 0.26 7.97
N GLY A 51 -0.89 1.01 7.52
CA GLY A 51 -1.13 2.38 7.98
C GLY A 51 -2.53 2.65 8.51
N CYS A 52 -3.52 1.82 8.17
CA CYS A 52 -4.92 2.06 8.53
C CYS A 52 -5.13 2.01 10.06
N PRO A 53 -5.65 3.08 10.68
CA PRO A 53 -5.89 3.13 12.12
C PRO A 53 -7.30 2.67 12.53
N ILE A 54 -8.17 2.28 11.58
CA ILE A 54 -9.56 1.90 11.89
C ILE A 54 -9.59 0.71 12.84
N ASP A 55 -10.36 0.82 13.93
CA ASP A 55 -10.43 -0.17 15.01
C ASP A 55 -10.66 -1.60 14.50
N ILE A 56 -11.56 -1.79 13.53
CA ILE A 56 -11.87 -3.12 12.97
C ILE A 56 -10.62 -3.75 12.33
N VAL A 57 -9.73 -2.96 11.73
CA VAL A 57 -8.48 -3.41 11.09
C VAL A 57 -7.41 -3.65 12.16
N VAL A 58 -7.26 -2.69 13.08
CA VAL A 58 -6.27 -2.74 14.17
C VAL A 58 -6.53 -3.90 15.13
N ASN A 59 -7.79 -4.15 15.49
CA ASN A 59 -8.20 -5.25 16.38
C ASN A 59 -7.95 -6.63 15.76
N LYS A 60 -7.92 -6.73 14.42
CA LYS A 60 -7.47 -7.94 13.70
C LYS A 60 -5.95 -8.04 13.59
N GLY A 61 -5.21 -7.07 14.14
CA GLY A 61 -3.76 -7.01 14.11
C GLY A 61 -3.17 -6.60 12.76
N ALA A 62 -3.97 -6.05 11.85
CA ALA A 62 -3.57 -5.54 10.54
C ALA A 62 -3.45 -4.00 10.55
N GLY A 63 -3.17 -3.39 9.39
CA GLY A 63 -3.04 -1.93 9.29
C GLY A 63 -1.92 -1.41 10.18
N SER A 64 -2.15 -0.29 10.89
CA SER A 64 -1.13 0.33 11.75
C SER A 64 -0.67 -0.57 12.90
N ALA A 65 -1.48 -1.56 13.30
CA ALA A 65 -1.09 -2.53 14.33
C ALA A 65 0.07 -3.43 13.92
N LEU A 66 0.33 -3.62 12.62
CA LEU A 66 1.50 -4.38 12.15
C LEU A 66 2.81 -3.67 12.49
N LEU A 67 2.81 -2.34 12.52
CA LEU A 67 3.99 -1.52 12.81
C LEU A 67 4.48 -1.63 14.26
N THR A 68 3.69 -2.25 15.15
CA THR A 68 4.08 -2.55 16.54
C THR A 68 4.57 -3.99 16.72
N LYS A 69 4.51 -4.81 15.66
CA LYS A 69 4.80 -6.25 15.68
C LYS A 69 5.87 -6.57 14.61
N PRO A 70 7.14 -6.21 14.83
CA PRO A 70 8.19 -6.28 13.80
C PRO A 70 8.38 -7.68 13.21
N MET A 71 8.30 -8.73 14.03
CA MET A 71 8.41 -10.11 13.54
C MET A 71 7.26 -10.50 12.62
N ARG A 72 6.03 -10.07 12.94
CA ARG A 72 4.85 -10.34 12.10
C ARG A 72 4.91 -9.54 10.81
N MET A 73 5.29 -8.27 10.89
CA MET A 73 5.53 -7.42 9.74
C MET A 73 6.55 -8.07 8.79
N LYS A 74 7.70 -8.51 9.32
CA LYS A 74 8.73 -9.22 8.58
C LYS A 74 8.15 -10.44 7.86
N SER A 75 7.47 -11.34 8.57
CA SER A 75 6.91 -12.55 7.96
C SER A 75 5.86 -12.26 6.87
N VAL A 76 5.05 -11.22 7.04
CA VAL A 76 4.08 -10.79 6.01
C VAL A 76 4.79 -10.29 4.76
N VAL A 77 5.83 -9.46 4.92
CA VAL A 77 6.59 -8.93 3.78
C VAL A 77 7.34 -10.03 3.07
N GLU A 78 8.09 -10.87 3.81
CA GLU A 78 8.89 -11.96 3.23
C GLU A 78 8.04 -12.93 2.41
N VAL A 79 6.88 -13.32 2.94
CA VAL A 79 5.98 -14.22 2.22
C VAL A 79 5.38 -13.54 0.99
N ALA A 80 4.91 -12.29 1.11
CA ALA A 80 4.37 -11.57 -0.04
C ALA A 80 5.40 -11.44 -1.17
N SER A 81 6.61 -10.96 -0.85
CA SER A 81 7.67 -10.75 -1.83
C SER A 81 8.30 -12.04 -2.36
N GLY A 82 8.14 -13.16 -1.65
CA GLY A 82 8.67 -14.46 -2.07
C GLY A 82 7.67 -15.35 -2.81
N THR A 83 6.39 -14.95 -2.87
CA THR A 83 5.31 -15.75 -3.50
C THR A 83 5.07 -15.36 -4.95
N VAL A 84 5.27 -14.08 -5.30
CA VAL A 84 4.94 -13.51 -6.61
C VAL A 84 6.11 -12.69 -7.14
N ASP A 85 6.21 -12.56 -8.46
CA ASP A 85 7.23 -11.73 -9.11
C ASP A 85 6.78 -10.25 -9.20
N ILE A 86 5.49 -10.00 -9.00
CA ILE A 86 4.92 -8.65 -8.97
C ILE A 86 5.54 -7.81 -7.84
N PRO A 87 6.01 -6.58 -8.11
CA PRO A 87 6.59 -5.71 -7.09
C PRO A 87 5.67 -5.49 -5.88
N ILE A 88 6.22 -5.66 -4.67
CA ILE A 88 5.53 -5.41 -3.41
C ILE A 88 5.92 -4.03 -2.85
N THR A 89 4.92 -3.20 -2.56
CA THR A 89 5.09 -1.91 -1.87
C THR A 89 4.40 -1.94 -0.50
N ILE A 90 4.74 -0.96 0.36
CA ILE A 90 4.16 -0.85 1.70
C ILE A 90 3.69 0.58 1.94
N LYS A 91 2.42 0.74 2.30
CA LYS A 91 1.88 2.01 2.81
C LYS A 91 1.82 2.00 4.33
N CYS A 92 2.57 2.88 4.98
CA CYS A 92 2.63 2.95 6.44
C CYS A 92 2.56 4.41 6.96
N THR A 93 2.45 4.56 8.29
CA THR A 93 2.39 5.85 8.99
C THR A 93 3.65 6.17 9.80
N LYS A 94 4.70 5.34 9.68
CA LYS A 94 5.99 5.56 10.33
C LYS A 94 7.02 6.06 9.32
N LYS A 95 7.97 6.87 9.81
CA LYS A 95 9.12 7.29 9.01
C LYS A 95 9.90 6.07 8.54
N ALA A 96 10.17 6.01 7.24
CA ALA A 96 10.99 4.96 6.65
C ALA A 96 12.48 5.21 6.95
N PRO A 97 13.32 4.16 6.96
CA PRO A 97 14.77 4.29 6.91
C PRO A 97 15.25 5.09 5.68
N ASN A 98 16.38 5.78 5.82
CA ASN A 98 16.93 6.66 4.78
C ASN A 98 17.41 5.93 3.52
N ASN A 99 17.55 4.61 3.55
CA ASN A 99 18.02 3.79 2.43
C ASN A 99 16.88 3.21 1.57
N LEU A 100 15.63 3.60 1.82
CA LEU A 100 14.48 3.20 1.03
C LEU A 100 13.98 4.35 0.17
N GLN A 101 13.46 4.03 -1.02
CA GLN A 101 12.70 4.98 -1.81
C GLN A 101 11.34 5.21 -1.15
N VAL A 102 10.96 6.48 -0.97
CA VAL A 102 9.73 6.84 -0.25
C VAL A 102 8.86 7.74 -1.12
N VAL A 103 7.57 7.43 -1.16
CA VAL A 103 6.54 8.35 -1.65
C VAL A 103 5.90 9.02 -0.44
N GLY A 104 5.96 10.36 -0.39
CA GLY A 104 5.32 11.15 0.66
C GLY A 104 3.80 11.03 0.60
N ASN A 105 3.10 11.32 1.69
CA ASN A 105 1.65 11.35 1.73
C ASN A 105 1.16 12.22 2.89
N GLY A 106 -0.11 12.63 2.83
CA GLY A 106 -0.74 13.48 3.85
C GLY A 106 -0.86 14.92 3.37
N ASP A 107 -2.07 15.45 3.48
CA ASP A 107 -2.38 16.87 3.27
C ASP A 107 -1.84 17.54 2.01
N VAL A 108 -1.74 16.78 0.91
CA VAL A 108 -1.51 17.32 -0.44
C VAL A 108 -2.85 17.62 -1.09
N PHE A 109 -3.23 18.89 -1.18
CA PHE A 109 -4.50 19.34 -1.77
C PHE A 109 -4.30 20.14 -3.06
N SER A 110 -3.07 20.59 -3.33
CA SER A 110 -2.72 21.41 -4.48
C SER A 110 -1.29 21.11 -4.95
N PHE A 111 -0.94 21.65 -6.11
CA PHE A 111 0.45 21.66 -6.59
C PHE A 111 1.40 22.36 -5.62
N VAL A 112 0.93 23.42 -4.93
CA VAL A 112 1.73 24.15 -3.95
C VAL A 112 2.07 23.24 -2.76
N ASP A 113 1.11 22.46 -2.26
CA ASP A 113 1.34 21.53 -1.15
C ASP A 113 2.34 20.43 -1.53
N TRP A 114 2.22 19.89 -2.76
CA TRP A 114 3.17 18.92 -3.29
C TRP A 114 4.59 19.52 -3.35
N ASN A 115 4.71 20.76 -3.85
CA ASN A 115 6.00 21.44 -3.97
C ASN A 115 6.63 21.71 -2.60
N ASN A 116 5.82 22.07 -1.60
CA ASN A 116 6.28 22.25 -0.22
C ASN A 116 6.83 20.94 0.35
N HIS A 117 6.09 19.83 0.24
CA HIS A 117 6.56 18.51 0.69
C HIS A 117 7.90 18.12 0.04
N LYS A 118 8.02 18.35 -1.27
CA LYS A 118 9.24 18.07 -2.04
C LYS A 118 10.42 18.97 -1.66
N THR A 119 10.16 20.21 -1.24
CA THR A 119 11.18 21.17 -0.81
C THR A 119 11.65 20.89 0.61
N GLU A 120 10.73 20.57 1.51
CA GLU A 120 11.01 20.26 2.92
C GLU A 120 11.67 18.88 3.12
N CYS A 121 11.36 17.93 2.22
CA CYS A 121 11.85 16.56 2.28
C CYS A 121 12.36 16.13 0.88
N PRO A 122 13.56 16.60 0.47
CA PRO A 122 14.10 16.35 -0.87
C PRO A 122 14.29 14.86 -1.20
N GLU A 123 14.44 14.01 -0.18
CA GLU A 123 14.59 12.56 -0.30
C GLU A 123 13.34 11.83 -0.81
N LEU A 124 12.16 12.45 -0.73
CA LEU A 124 10.94 11.87 -1.28
C LEU A 124 11.08 11.70 -2.78
N ALA A 125 10.67 10.57 -3.34
CA ALA A 125 10.60 10.42 -4.80
C ALA A 125 9.50 11.33 -5.39
N THR A 126 8.32 11.31 -4.77
CA THR A 126 7.14 12.14 -5.08
C THR A 126 6.16 12.11 -3.90
N CYS A 127 4.91 12.54 -4.07
CA CYS A 127 3.85 12.43 -3.07
C CYS A 127 2.57 11.81 -3.64
N MET A 128 1.89 11.02 -2.81
CA MET A 128 0.55 10.48 -3.04
C MET A 128 -0.50 11.51 -2.66
N ILE A 129 -1.44 11.77 -3.56
CA ILE A 129 -2.62 12.60 -3.34
C ILE A 129 -3.81 11.68 -3.08
N ALA A 130 -4.58 11.97 -2.02
CA ALA A 130 -5.78 11.20 -1.66
C ALA A 130 -7.01 12.11 -1.62
N ARG A 131 -7.36 12.64 -0.43
CA ARG A 131 -8.52 13.54 -0.27
C ARG A 131 -8.48 14.72 -1.24
N GLY A 132 -7.31 15.30 -1.50
CA GLY A 132 -7.14 16.39 -2.46
C GLY A 132 -7.59 16.09 -3.88
N ALA A 133 -7.52 14.83 -4.33
CA ALA A 133 -8.01 14.43 -5.65
C ALA A 133 -9.54 14.35 -5.73
N LEU A 134 -10.23 14.34 -4.58
CA LEU A 134 -11.69 14.29 -4.50
C LEU A 134 -12.33 15.66 -4.33
N ILE A 135 -11.52 16.69 -4.01
CA ILE A 135 -12.00 18.06 -3.89
C ILE A 135 -12.07 18.63 -5.32
N LYS A 136 -13.28 18.98 -5.74
CA LYS A 136 -13.55 19.66 -7.01
C LYS A 136 -13.34 21.15 -6.89
#